data_AF-A0A562BXE9-F1
#
_entry.id   AF-A0A562BXE9-F1
#
_cell.length_a   1.000
_cell.length_b   1.000
_cell.length_c   1.000
_cell.angle_alpha   90.00
_cell.angle_beta   90.00
_cell.angle_gamma   90.00
#
_symmetry.space_group_name_H-M   'P 1'
#
loop_
_entity.id
_entity.type
_entity.pdbx_description
1 polymer ?
#
loop_
_entity_poly.entity_id
_entity_poly.type
_entity_poly.pdbx_seq_one_letter_code
_entity_poly.pdbx_strand_id
1 'polypeptide(L)'
;MLEGGHVFSQMGRLQLSKKLDKEWQESVLGLYRKVSLIVLDKHGYEPFVVYGTLLGLVREGTFIGHDIDFDAAYVSRHRDGPSAAAELRDIAFTLIDAGFDVECRRTALHVHDPEDSSVRIDLFDIYFND
;
A
#
# COMPACT_ATOMS: atom_id res chain seq x y z
N MET A 1 15.42 21.45 -1.56
CA MET A 1 14.91 21.12 -0.21
C MET A 1 14.61 22.43 0.47
N LEU A 2 13.41 22.58 1.03
CA LEU A 2 13.10 23.74 1.86
C LEU A 2 13.79 23.56 3.23
N GLU A 3 13.81 24.63 4.03
CA GLU A 3 14.40 24.60 5.37
C GLU A 3 13.78 23.45 6.21
N GLY A 4 14.62 22.75 6.97
CA GLY A 4 14.19 21.63 7.81
C GLY A 4 13.85 20.31 7.07
N GLY A 5 14.17 20.18 5.78
CA GLY A 5 14.00 18.91 5.05
C GLY A 5 12.60 18.71 4.44
N HIS A 6 11.78 19.75 4.41
CA HIS A 6 10.45 19.73 3.82
C HIS A 6 10.50 19.82 2.29
N VAL A 7 9.46 19.25 1.67
CA VAL A 7 9.22 19.25 0.23
C VAL A 7 7.74 19.50 -0.04
N PHE A 8 7.41 19.95 -1.24
CA PHE A 8 6.04 19.85 -1.74
C PHE A 8 5.79 18.43 -2.22
N SER A 9 4.69 17.83 -1.77
CA SER A 9 4.17 16.57 -2.28
C SER A 9 3.75 16.70 -3.75
N GLN A 10 3.46 15.56 -4.39
CA GLN A 10 2.87 15.51 -5.73
C GLN A 10 1.53 16.28 -5.84
N MET A 11 0.85 16.51 -4.71
CA MET A 11 -0.38 17.30 -4.62
C MET A 11 -0.15 18.78 -4.26
N GLY A 12 1.11 19.24 -4.21
CA GLY A 12 1.44 20.63 -3.88
C GLY A 12 1.30 20.99 -2.39
N ARG A 13 1.10 20.01 -1.51
CA ARG A 13 1.08 20.22 -0.05
C ARG A 13 2.47 20.15 0.54
N LEU A 14 2.80 21.04 1.47
CA LEU A 14 4.07 20.99 2.20
C LEU A 14 4.07 19.81 3.18
N GLN A 15 5.11 18.98 3.13
CA GLN A 15 5.31 17.84 4.02
C GLN A 15 6.78 17.61 4.35
N LEU A 16 7.08 16.87 5.42
CA LEU A 16 8.42 16.35 5.63
C LEU A 16 8.73 15.36 4.50
N SER A 17 9.94 15.42 3.94
CA SER A 17 10.36 14.47 2.92
C SER A 17 10.20 13.04 3.44
N LYS A 18 9.56 12.15 2.66
CA LYS A 18 9.43 10.73 3.01
C LYS A 18 10.75 9.99 3.12
N LYS A 19 11.87 10.61 2.74
CA LYS A 19 13.23 10.12 3.06
C LYS A 19 13.61 10.31 4.53
N LEU A 20 13.10 11.37 5.14
CA LEU A 20 13.43 11.84 6.49
C LEU A 20 12.35 11.50 7.52
N ASP A 21 11.11 11.34 7.07
CA ASP A 21 9.93 11.02 7.89
C ASP A 21 9.94 9.56 8.39
N LYS A 22 10.75 9.29 9.41
CA LYS A 22 10.96 7.92 9.95
C LYS A 22 9.74 7.34 10.65
N GLU A 23 8.99 8.17 11.34
CA GLU A 23 7.74 7.76 11.98
C GLU A 23 6.75 7.25 10.94
N TRP A 24 6.53 8.00 9.86
CA TRP A 24 5.70 7.52 8.76
C TRP A 24 6.23 6.23 8.14
N GLN A 25 7.54 6.13 7.88
CA GLN A 25 8.17 4.93 7.31
C GLN A 25 7.89 3.69 8.16
N GLU A 26 8.10 3.78 9.47
CA GLU A 26 7.87 2.68 10.42
C GLU A 26 6.39 2.28 10.46
N SER A 27 5.49 3.25 10.50
CA SER A 27 4.04 3.00 10.52
C SER A 27 3.55 2.29 9.25
N VAL A 28 3.89 2.80 8.04
CA VAL A 28 3.43 2.17 6.79
C VAL A 28 4.07 0.81 6.55
N LEU A 29 5.34 0.62 6.89
CA LEU A 29 6.00 -0.69 6.79
C LEU A 29 5.43 -1.69 7.80
N GLY A 30 5.10 -1.22 9.01
CA GLY A 30 4.42 -2.00 10.03
C GLY A 30 3.05 -2.48 9.53
N LEU A 31 2.24 -1.56 8.99
CA LEU A 31 0.94 -1.88 8.40
C LEU A 31 1.08 -2.86 7.22
N TYR A 32 1.98 -2.58 6.28
CA TYR A 32 2.28 -3.47 5.15
C TYR A 32 2.64 -4.89 5.60
N ARG A 33 3.47 -5.03 6.63
CA ARG A 33 3.84 -6.34 7.17
C ARG A 33 2.64 -7.07 7.77
N LYS A 34 1.82 -6.39 8.58
CA LYS A 34 0.61 -6.99 9.19
C LYS A 34 -0.35 -7.48 8.09
N VAL A 35 -0.65 -6.64 7.10
CA VAL A 35 -1.54 -6.97 5.98
C VAL A 35 -0.97 -8.13 5.16
N SER A 36 0.31 -8.06 4.78
CA SER A 36 0.96 -9.11 3.99
C SER A 36 0.92 -10.48 4.66
N LEU A 37 1.11 -10.54 5.99
CA LEU A 37 1.03 -11.80 6.72
C LEU A 37 -0.37 -12.42 6.68
N ILE A 38 -1.43 -11.61 6.78
CA ILE A 38 -2.82 -12.10 6.71
C ILE A 38 -3.17 -12.53 5.29
N VAL A 39 -2.79 -11.74 4.29
CA VAL A 39 -3.02 -12.08 2.87
C VAL A 39 -2.30 -13.38 2.50
N LEU A 40 -1.08 -13.59 3.00
CA LEU A 40 -0.34 -14.84 2.81
C LEU A 40 -0.98 -16.01 3.55
N ASP A 41 -1.29 -15.87 4.84
CA ASP A 41 -1.85 -16.96 5.67
C ASP A 41 -3.24 -17.40 5.20
N LYS A 42 -4.10 -16.44 4.82
CA LYS A 42 -5.52 -16.70 4.50
C LYS A 42 -5.79 -16.95 3.02
N HIS A 43 -5.01 -16.36 2.12
CA HIS A 43 -5.24 -16.42 0.67
C HIS A 43 -4.07 -17.01 -0.12
N GLY A 44 -2.92 -17.22 0.53
CA GLY A 44 -1.72 -17.78 -0.11
C GLY A 44 -1.07 -16.84 -1.11
N TYR A 45 -1.33 -15.54 -1.00
CA TYR A 45 -0.72 -14.51 -1.85
C TYR A 45 0.38 -13.78 -1.08
N GLU A 46 1.51 -13.53 -1.73
CA GLU A 46 2.61 -12.76 -1.17
C GLU A 46 2.58 -11.36 -1.79
N PRO A 47 2.12 -10.33 -1.06
CA PRO A 47 2.17 -8.98 -1.58
C PRO A 47 3.61 -8.51 -1.79
N PHE A 48 3.79 -7.63 -2.76
CA PHE A 48 5.04 -6.96 -3.07
C PHE A 48 4.78 -5.51 -3.42
N VAL A 49 5.78 -4.65 -3.16
CA VAL A 49 5.69 -3.22 -3.45
C VAL A 49 5.66 -2.93 -4.94
N VAL A 50 4.88 -1.93 -5.35
CA VAL A 50 4.70 -1.53 -6.75
C VAL A 50 4.83 -0.01 -6.95
N TYR A 51 4.75 0.43 -8.20
CA TYR A 51 4.67 1.85 -8.60
C TYR A 51 5.73 2.77 -7.97
N GLY A 52 5.31 3.91 -7.40
CA GLY A 52 6.20 4.92 -6.80
C GLY A 52 7.00 4.34 -5.63
N THR A 53 6.38 3.46 -4.85
CA THR A 53 7.02 2.77 -3.73
C THR A 53 8.20 1.91 -4.21
N LEU A 54 7.98 1.05 -5.21
CA LEU A 54 9.05 0.23 -5.79
C LEU A 54 10.12 1.11 -6.47
N LEU A 55 9.72 2.13 -7.21
CA LEU A 55 10.65 3.03 -7.90
C LEU A 55 11.57 3.75 -6.91
N GLY A 56 11.04 4.23 -5.79
CA GLY A 56 11.84 4.80 -4.71
C GLY A 56 12.89 3.82 -4.22
N LEU A 57 12.48 2.61 -3.84
CA LEU A 57 13.39 1.59 -3.31
C LEU A 57 14.53 1.27 -4.29
N VAL A 58 14.23 1.14 -5.59
CA VAL A 58 15.23 0.82 -6.62
C VAL A 58 16.14 2.02 -6.93
N ARG A 59 15.57 3.22 -7.08
CA ARG A 59 16.31 4.39 -7.55
C ARG A 59 17.05 5.12 -6.44
N GLU A 60 16.48 5.16 -5.25
CA GLU A 60 16.91 6.04 -4.15
C GLU A 60 17.29 5.24 -2.90
N GLY A 61 17.08 3.92 -2.88
CA GLY A 61 17.30 3.06 -1.71
C GLY A 61 16.31 3.33 -0.57
N THR A 62 15.25 4.11 -0.83
CA THR A 62 14.25 4.57 0.15
C THR A 62 13.05 5.17 -0.61
N PHE A 63 12.03 5.65 0.09
CA PHE A 63 10.86 6.29 -0.51
C PHE A 63 11.22 7.55 -1.31
N ILE A 64 10.43 7.84 -2.35
CA ILE A 64 10.52 9.12 -3.06
C ILE A 64 10.09 10.22 -2.10
N GLY A 65 10.92 11.25 -1.91
CA GLY A 65 10.72 12.21 -0.81
C GLY A 65 9.37 12.96 -0.86
N HIS A 66 8.78 13.12 -2.03
CA HIS A 66 7.53 13.84 -2.24
C HIS A 66 6.32 12.90 -2.49
N ASP A 67 6.47 11.59 -2.32
CA ASP A 67 5.35 10.63 -2.34
C ASP A 67 4.42 10.85 -1.16
N ILE A 68 3.21 10.32 -1.29
CA ILE A 68 2.11 10.52 -0.34
C ILE A 68 1.51 9.20 0.17
N ASP A 69 1.88 8.08 -0.43
CA ASP A 69 1.26 6.77 -0.26
C ASP A 69 2.30 5.64 -0.23
N PHE A 70 1.78 4.43 -0.02
CA PHE A 70 2.52 3.18 -0.06
C PHE A 70 1.69 2.19 -0.88
N ASP A 71 2.25 1.71 -1.99
CA ASP A 71 1.57 0.81 -2.91
C ASP A 71 2.14 -0.60 -2.84
N ALA A 72 1.26 -1.58 -2.70
CA ALA A 72 1.55 -2.99 -2.82
C ALA A 72 0.56 -3.70 -3.74
N ALA A 73 0.98 -4.80 -4.33
CA ALA A 73 0.12 -5.64 -5.14
C ALA A 73 0.38 -7.12 -4.84
N TYR A 74 -0.54 -7.97 -5.26
CA TYR A 74 -0.31 -9.40 -5.38
C TYR A 74 -0.76 -9.88 -6.77
N VAL A 75 -0.20 -11.00 -7.23
CA VAL A 75 -0.61 -11.60 -8.51
C VAL A 75 -1.76 -12.57 -8.26
N SER A 76 -2.96 -12.21 -8.69
CA SER A 76 -4.13 -13.09 -8.70
C SER A 76 -3.87 -14.33 -9.55
N ARG A 77 -4.40 -15.47 -9.12
CA ARG A 77 -4.41 -16.71 -9.91
C ARG A 77 -5.45 -16.67 -11.03
N HIS A 78 -6.40 -15.74 -10.96
CA HIS A 78 -7.39 -15.53 -12.00
C HIS A 78 -6.77 -14.84 -13.22
N ARG A 79 -7.45 -14.95 -14.36
CA ARG A 79 -6.95 -14.46 -15.66
C ARG A 79 -7.87 -13.44 -16.31
N ASP A 80 -8.85 -12.96 -15.56
CA ASP A 80 -9.84 -11.99 -15.97
C ASP A 80 -10.13 -11.03 -14.81
N GLY A 81 -10.46 -9.78 -15.18
CA GLY A 81 -10.69 -8.70 -14.22
C GLY A 81 -11.85 -8.96 -13.25
N PRO A 82 -13.02 -9.46 -13.69
CA PRO A 82 -14.13 -9.74 -12.77
C PRO A 82 -13.77 -10.74 -11.67
N SER A 83 -13.04 -11.81 -12.00
CA SER A 83 -12.63 -12.82 -11.02
C SER A 83 -11.53 -12.30 -10.09
N ALA A 84 -10.55 -11.56 -10.61
CA ALA A 84 -9.52 -10.91 -9.78
C ALA A 84 -10.13 -9.89 -8.80
N ALA A 85 -11.10 -9.09 -9.26
CA ALA A 85 -11.82 -8.13 -8.40
C ALA A 85 -12.68 -8.83 -7.33
N ALA A 86 -13.29 -9.97 -7.65
CA ALA A 86 -14.03 -10.76 -6.66
C ALA A 86 -13.09 -11.33 -5.57
N GLU A 87 -11.89 -11.74 -5.96
CA GLU A 87 -10.84 -12.17 -5.02
C GLU A 87 -10.35 -11.02 -4.14
N LEU A 88 -10.12 -9.83 -4.70
CA LEU A 88 -9.74 -8.65 -3.92
C LEU A 88 -10.82 -8.30 -2.88
N ARG A 89 -12.11 -8.43 -3.24
CA ARG A 89 -13.23 -8.26 -2.29
C ARG A 89 -13.16 -9.27 -1.15
N ASP A 90 -12.85 -10.53 -1.43
CA ASP A 90 -12.78 -11.58 -0.39
C ASP A 90 -11.58 -11.35 0.55
N ILE A 91 -10.47 -10.83 0.02
CA ILE A 91 -9.35 -10.31 0.83
C ILE A 91 -9.82 -9.14 1.70
N ALA A 92 -10.59 -8.20 1.15
CA ALA A 92 -11.12 -7.05 1.90
C ALA A 92 -11.93 -7.50 3.12
N PHE A 93 -12.85 -8.46 2.94
CA PHE A 93 -13.63 -9.01 4.07
C PHE A 93 -12.73 -9.69 5.11
N THR A 94 -11.71 -10.42 4.68
CA THR A 94 -10.75 -11.05 5.59
C THR A 94 -9.99 -10.01 6.42
N LEU A 95 -9.61 -8.89 5.82
CA LEU A 95 -8.91 -7.80 6.52
C LEU A 95 -9.86 -7.07 7.49
N ILE A 96 -11.12 -6.86 7.10
CA ILE A 96 -12.15 -6.29 7.99
C ILE A 96 -12.37 -7.22 9.21
N ASP A 97 -12.50 -8.52 9.00
CA ASP A 97 -12.65 -9.50 10.08
C ASP A 97 -11.41 -9.57 10.99
N ALA A 98 -10.24 -9.23 10.46
CA ALA A 98 -9.01 -9.08 11.21
C ALA A 98 -8.87 -7.73 11.95
N GLY A 99 -9.84 -6.82 11.79
CA GLY A 99 -9.94 -5.55 12.51
C GLY A 99 -9.34 -4.34 11.79
N PHE A 100 -8.96 -4.44 10.51
CA PHE A 100 -8.52 -3.29 9.73
C PHE A 100 -9.70 -2.46 9.24
N ASP A 101 -9.48 -1.15 9.06
CA ASP A 101 -10.41 -0.31 8.30
C ASP A 101 -10.05 -0.40 6.82
N VAL A 102 -11.01 -0.82 5.99
CA VAL A 102 -10.80 -1.14 4.58
C VAL A 102 -11.81 -0.41 3.73
N GLU A 103 -11.31 0.44 2.83
CA GLU A 103 -12.11 1.12 1.83
C GLU A 103 -11.84 0.53 0.44
N CYS A 104 -12.88 -0.05 -0.15
CA CYS A 104 -12.81 -0.54 -1.53
C CYS A 104 -12.86 0.64 -2.51
N ARG A 105 -11.75 0.84 -3.24
CA ARG A 105 -11.71 1.72 -4.42
C ARG A 105 -11.98 0.92 -5.69
N ARG A 106 -12.06 1.63 -6.81
CA ARG A 106 -12.31 1.02 -8.13
C ARG A 106 -11.25 -0.03 -8.51
N THR A 107 -10.00 0.18 -8.09
CA THR A 107 -8.84 -0.58 -8.56
C THR A 107 -7.94 -1.10 -7.44
N ALA A 108 -8.29 -0.83 -6.17
CA ALA A 108 -7.45 -1.16 -5.03
C ALA A 108 -8.28 -1.20 -3.75
N LEU A 109 -7.74 -1.82 -2.71
CA LEU A 109 -8.15 -1.60 -1.34
C LEU A 109 -7.26 -0.53 -0.72
N HIS A 110 -7.88 0.48 -0.12
CA HIS A 110 -7.22 1.34 0.83
C HIS A 110 -7.34 0.67 2.21
N VAL A 111 -6.22 0.22 2.76
CA VAL A 111 -6.19 -0.44 4.07
C VAL A 111 -5.56 0.53 5.06
N HIS A 112 -6.31 0.90 6.09
CA HIS A 112 -5.90 1.82 7.13
C HIS A 112 -5.54 1.08 8.41
N ASP A 113 -4.56 1.59 9.17
CA ASP A 113 -4.28 1.06 10.51
C ASP A 113 -5.45 1.42 11.45
N PRO A 114 -6.03 0.45 12.18
CA PRO A 114 -7.16 0.73 13.08
C PRO A 114 -6.80 1.63 14.27
N GLU A 115 -5.52 1.75 14.63
CA GLU A 115 -5.06 2.62 15.71
C GLU A 115 -4.75 4.04 15.23
N ASP A 116 -4.45 4.21 13.92
CA ASP A 116 -4.18 5.49 13.28
C ASP A 116 -4.64 5.48 11.82
N SER A 117 -5.83 6.04 11.57
CA SER A 117 -6.42 6.10 10.22
C SER A 117 -5.66 6.98 9.24
N SER A 118 -4.67 7.75 9.68
CA SER A 118 -3.77 8.49 8.77
C SER A 118 -2.73 7.58 8.11
N VAL A 119 -2.45 6.41 8.70
CA VAL A 119 -1.55 5.39 8.15
C VAL A 119 -2.34 4.49 7.21
N ARG A 120 -1.90 4.41 5.96
CA ARG A 120 -2.59 3.67 4.89
C ARG A 120 -1.59 3.00 3.96
N ILE A 121 -1.96 1.83 3.46
CA ILE A 121 -1.37 1.23 2.26
C ILE A 121 -2.47 0.96 1.23
N ASP A 122 -2.09 0.96 -0.04
CA ASP A 122 -2.97 0.60 -1.14
C ASP A 122 -2.60 -0.80 -1.64
N LEU A 123 -3.57 -1.71 -1.68
CA LEU A 123 -3.39 -3.09 -2.13
C LEU A 123 -4.14 -3.34 -3.44
N PHE A 124 -3.39 -3.64 -4.50
CA PHE A 124 -3.90 -3.88 -5.84
C PHE A 124 -3.96 -5.38 -6.17
N ASP A 125 -5.00 -5.80 -6.88
CA ASP A 125 -5.04 -7.07 -7.59
C ASP A 125 -4.44 -6.89 -8.98
N ILE A 126 -3.39 -7.66 -9.31
CA ILE A 126 -2.87 -7.72 -10.68
C ILE A 126 -3.00 -9.14 -11.22
N TYR A 127 -3.24 -9.27 -12.52
CA TYR A 127 -3.46 -10.57 -13.15
C TYR A 127 -2.89 -10.62 -14.57
N PHE A 128 -2.63 -11.82 -15.05
CA PHE A 128 -2.26 -12.05 -16.45
C PHE A 128 -3.53 -12.32 -17.26
N ASN A 129 -3.76 -11.50 -18.29
CA ASN A 129 -4.78 -11.73 -19.29
C ASN A 129 -4.09 -12.35 -20.51
N ASP A 130 -4.45 -13.58 -20.91
CA ASP A 130 -3.98 -14.18 -22.18
C ASP A 130 -5.00 -13.95 -23.28
#